data_AF-A0A3P6QXY5-F1
#
_entry.id   AF-A0A3P6QXY5-F1
#
_cell.length_a   1.000
_cell.length_b   1.000
_cell.length_c   1.000
_cell.angle_alpha   90.00
_cell.angle_beta   90.00
_cell.angle_gamma   90.00
#
_symmetry.space_group_name_H-M   'P 1'
#
loop_
_entity.id
_entity.type
_entity.pdbx_description
1 polymer ?
#
loop_
_entity_poly.entity_id
_entity_poly.type
_entity_poly.pdbx_seq_one_letter_code
_entity_poly.pdbx_strand_id
1 'polypeptide(L)' 'MAHSRIADNRLSTLAHVKHTTNCCHPTNYDPLKIVYLNQQNQMTVAKVEGMIARKCSC' A
#
# COMPACT_ATOMS: atom_id res chain seq x y z
N MET A 1 3.26 11.64 16.19
CA MET A 1 4.21 11.95 15.09
C MET A 1 3.63 11.41 13.80
N ALA A 2 2.92 12.24 13.03
CA ALA A 2 2.37 11.90 11.72
C ALA A 2 2.98 12.87 10.70
N HIS A 3 3.79 12.37 9.77
CA HIS A 3 4.35 13.18 8.70
C HIS A 3 3.41 13.10 7.49
N SER A 4 2.57 14.11 7.31
CA SER A 4 1.83 14.31 6.06
C SER A 4 2.80 14.89 5.02
N ARG A 5 3.28 14.06 4.09
CA ARG A 5 4.04 14.57 2.93
C ARG A 5 3.04 15.00 1.85
N ILE A 6 3.03 16.29 1.55
CA ILE A 6 2.35 16.86 0.39
C ILE A 6 3.06 16.29 -0.85
N ALA A 7 2.34 15.54 -1.69
CA ALA A 7 2.86 15.09 -2.98
C ALA A 7 2.91 16.29 -3.93
N ASP A 8 4.09 16.85 -4.14
CA ASP A 8 4.30 17.94 -5.10
C ASP A 8 4.24 17.36 -6.52
N ASN A 9 3.21 17.75 -7.27
CA ASN A 9 2.86 17.17 -8.57
C ASN A 9 3.62 17.87 -9.71
N ARG A 10 4.94 18.06 -9.56
CA ARG A 10 5.76 18.67 -10.61
C ARG A 10 6.11 17.61 -11.66
N LEU A 11 5.56 17.82 -12.85
CA LEU A 11 5.82 17.05 -14.07
C LEU A 11 7.33 17.01 -14.33
N SER A 12 7.95 15.89 -13.96
CA SER A 12 9.38 15.68 -14.09
C SER A 12 9.64 15.00 -15.44
N THR A 13 10.42 15.67 -16.28
CA THR A 13 10.80 15.23 -17.62
C THR A 13 11.33 13.79 -17.59
N LEU A 14 10.72 12.89 -18.38
CA LEU A 14 10.88 11.43 -18.38
C LEU A 14 12.29 10.89 -18.73
N ALA A 15 13.31 11.75 -18.85
CA ALA A 15 14.66 11.34 -19.20
C ALA A 15 15.57 11.50 -17.98
N HIS A 16 15.92 10.36 -17.37
CA HIS A 16 17.09 10.20 -16.51
C HIS A 16 16.96 10.51 -15.00
N VAL A 17 15.86 10.09 -14.35
CA VAL A 17 15.92 9.77 -12.92
C VAL A 17 16.35 8.31 -12.79
N LYS A 18 17.67 8.06 -12.74
CA LYS A 18 18.17 6.86 -12.05
C LYS A 18 17.50 6.87 -10.68
N HIS A 19 16.56 5.95 -10.41
CA HIS A 19 15.81 5.86 -9.16
C HIS A 19 16.75 5.54 -7.99
N THR A 20 17.54 6.53 -7.56
CA THR A 20 18.22 6.57 -6.27
C THR A 20 17.36 7.28 -5.22
N THR A 21 16.08 7.47 -5.51
CA THR A 21 15.10 7.90 -4.51
C THR A 21 14.69 6.66 -3.72
N ASN A 22 15.32 6.47 -2.57
CA ASN A 22 14.92 5.51 -1.55
C ASN A 22 13.46 5.79 -1.13
N CYS A 23 12.50 5.19 -1.84
CA CYS A 23 11.09 5.36 -1.58
C CYS A 23 10.71 4.52 -0.37
N CYS A 24 10.25 5.17 0.69
CA CYS A 24 9.70 4.49 1.85
C CYS A 24 8.47 3.67 1.42
N HIS A 25 8.58 2.35 1.45
CA HIS A 25 7.48 1.44 1.16
C HIS A 25 7.33 0.41 2.29
N PRO A 26 6.14 -0.16 2.49
CA PRO A 26 5.96 -1.17 3.50
C PRO A 26 6.68 -2.47 3.13
N THR A 27 7.52 -2.98 4.03
CA THR A 27 8.27 -4.23 3.88
C THR A 27 7.63 -5.43 4.57
N ASN A 28 6.64 -5.18 5.42
CA ASN A 28 5.93 -6.24 6.12
C ASN A 28 4.44 -5.92 6.14
N TYR A 29 3.63 -6.95 5.87
CA TYR A 29 2.19 -6.88 5.86
C TYR A 29 1.57 -8.01 6.67
N ASP A 30 0.52 -7.67 7.41
CA ASP A 30 -0.35 -8.63 8.08
C ASP A 30 -1.64 -8.84 7.26
N PRO A 31 -2.25 -10.02 7.40
CA PRO A 31 -3.57 -10.30 6.84
C PRO A 31 -4.71 -9.61 7.58
N LEU A 32 -5.80 -9.37 6.86
CA LEU A 32 -7.08 -8.94 7.42
C LEU A 32 -8.14 -10.02 7.20
N LYS A 33 -8.91 -10.35 8.24
CA LYS A 33 -10.12 -11.18 8.10
C LYS A 33 -11.29 -10.28 7.73
N ILE A 34 -11.97 -10.61 6.64
CA ILE A 34 -13.15 -9.90 6.15
C ILE A 34 -14.36 -10.81 6.14
N VAL A 35 -15.52 -10.24 6.47
CA VAL A 35 -16.82 -10.85 6.25
C VAL A 35 -17.48 -10.05 5.14
N TYR A 36 -17.83 -10.69 4.03
CA TYR A 36 -18.40 -10.02 2.86
C TYR A 36 -19.45 -10.88 2.15
N LEU A 37 -20.26 -10.24 1.33
CA LEU A 37 -21.19 -10.92 0.44
C LEU A 37 -20.49 -11.19 -0.90
N ASN A 38 -20.40 -12.45 -1.33
CA ASN A 38 -19.77 -12.80 -2.60
C ASN A 38 -20.72 -12.56 -3.80
N GLN A 39 -20.25 -12.78 -5.02
CA GLN A 39 -21.03 -12.58 -6.25
C GLN A 39 -22.26 -13.50 -6.35
N GLN A 40 -22.27 -14.60 -5.61
CA GLN A 40 -23.39 -15.54 -5.50
C GLN A 40 -24.36 -15.15 -4.38
N ASN A 41 -24.24 -13.94 -3.81
CA ASN A 41 -25.03 -13.45 -2.67
C ASN A 41 -24.90 -14.31 -1.40
N GLN A 42 -23.74 -14.97 -1.20
CA GLN A 42 -23.47 -15.75 -0.01
C GLN A 42 -22.56 -14.99 0.95
N MET A 43 -22.86 -15.07 2.25
CA MET A 43 -21.99 -14.53 3.29
C MET A 43 -20.73 -15.40 3.39
N THR A 44 -19.57 -14.78 3.19
CA THR A 44 -18.27 -15.45 3.15
C THR A 44 -17.32 -14.82 4.16
N VAL A 45 -16.52 -15.65 4.84
CA VAL A 45 -15.41 -15.21 5.69
C VAL A 45 -14.10 -15.53 4.96
N ALA A 46 -13.28 -14.52 4.67
CA ALA A 46 -11.99 -14.71 4.02
C ALA A 46 -10.86 -14.04 4.80
N LYS A 47 -9.65 -14.60 4.67
CA LYS A 47 -8.40 -14.02 5.16
C LYS A 47 -7.65 -13.45 3.95
N VAL A 48 -7.54 -12.13 3.87
CA VAL A 48 -6.87 -11.44 2.76
C VAL A 48 -5.49 -10.99 3.23
N GLU A 49 -4.45 -11.55 2.62
CA GLU A 49 -3.05 -11.23 2.92
C GLU A 49 -2.66 -9.85 2.36
N GLY A 50 -1.64 -9.21 2.91
CA GLY A 50 -1.10 -7.97 2.36
C GLY A 50 -1.88 -6.69 2.70
N MET A 51 -2.92 -6.77 3.54
CA MET A 51 -3.86 -5.67 3.75
C MET A 51 -3.41 -4.66 4.80
N ILE A 52 -2.58 -5.05 5.77
CA ILE A 52 -2.16 -4.19 6.88
C ILE A 52 -0.65 -4.01 6.84
N ALA A 53 -0.16 -2.85 6.42
CA ALA A 53 1.26 -2.51 6.51
C ALA A 53 1.71 -2.40 7.98
N ARG A 54 2.70 -3.19 8.38
CA ARG A 54 3.25 -3.22 9.76
C ARG A 54 4.53 -2.43 9.91
N LYS A 55 5.37 -2.43 8.87
CA LYS A 55 6.66 -1.76 8.88
C LYS A 55 6.96 -1.20 7.49
N CYS A 56 7.49 0.02 7.45
CA CYS A 56 8.03 0.62 6.23
C CYS A 56 9.54 0.75 6.30
N SER A 57 10.20 0.68 5.15
CA SER A 57 11.63 1.03 4.99
C SER A 57 11.85 1.76 3.68
N CYS A 58 12.92 2.55 3.63
CA CYS A 58 13.33 3.32 2.46
C CYS A 58 14.36 2.56 1.63
#